data_AF-A0A925XHG2-F1
#
_entry.id   AF-A0A925XHG2-F1
#
_cell.length_a   1.000
_cell.length_b   1.000
_cell.length_c   1.000
_cell.angle_alpha   90.00
_cell.angle_beta   90.00
_cell.angle_gamma   90.00
#
_symmetry.space_group_name_H-M   'P 1'
#
loop_
_entity.id
_entity.type
_entity.pdbx_description
1 polymer ?
#
loop_
_entity_poly.entity_id
_entity_poly.type
_entity_poly.pdbx_seq_one_letter_code
_entity_poly.pdbx_strand_id
1 'polypeptide(L)' 'IDLHASSVALYDKLGDEASADYAVAANDRTHFSRKGALAMPKLVAEALPEQVPELKPVMKGGDSGR' A
#
# COMPACT_ATOMS: atom_id res chain seq x y z
N ILE A 1 -2.41 -11.34 2.85
CA ILE A 1 -1.77 -10.00 2.87
C ILE A 1 -2.46 -9.19 3.94
N ASP A 2 -1.75 -8.86 5.01
CA ASP A 2 -2.29 -7.97 6.04
C ASP A 2 -2.05 -6.52 5.60
N LEU A 3 -3.01 -5.97 4.86
CA LEU A 3 -2.95 -4.59 4.39
C LEU A 3 -3.05 -3.59 5.55
N HIS A 4 -3.74 -3.95 6.63
CA HIS A 4 -3.89 -3.07 7.78
C HIS A 4 -2.53 -2.84 8.45
N ALA A 5 -1.82 -3.90 8.80
CA ALA A 5 -0.49 -3.80 9.40
C ALA A 5 0.49 -3.00 8.51
N SER A 6 0.52 -3.29 7.21
CA SER A 6 1.38 -2.54 6.27
C SER A 6 1.00 -1.07 6.14
N SER A 7 -0.30 -0.74 6.16
CA SER A 7 -0.77 0.66 6.12
C SER A 7 -0.43 1.43 7.40
N VAL A 8 -0.52 0.78 8.57
CA VAL A 8 -0.12 1.38 9.85
C VAL A 8 1.38 1.66 9.86
N ALA A 9 2.21 0.69 9.46
CA ALA A 9 3.65 0.89 9.36
C ALA A 9 4.03 2.02 8.38
N LEU A 10 3.29 2.18 7.28
CA LEU A 10 3.46 3.30 6.36
C LEU A 10 3.11 4.64 7.04
N TYR A 11 2.00 4.71 7.76
CA TYR A 11 1.57 5.94 8.43
C TYR A 11 2.50 6.31 9.60
N ASP A 12 2.95 5.34 10.38
CA ASP A 12 3.92 5.55 11.46
C ASP A 12 5.23 6.14 10.93
N LYS A 13 5.67 5.71 9.74
CA LYS A 13 6.86 6.25 9.08
C LYS A 13 6.68 7.68 8.56
N LEU A 14 5.46 8.04 8.15
CA LEU A 14 5.15 9.36 7.60
C LEU A 14 4.83 10.38 8.70
N GLY A 15 4.26 9.94 9.81
CA GLY A 15 3.71 10.79 10.86
C GLY A 15 2.31 11.32 10.54
N ASP A 16 1.64 11.86 11.56
CA ASP A 16 0.23 12.28 11.51
C ASP A 16 -0.04 13.33 10.44
N GLU A 17 0.83 14.34 10.31
CA GLU A 17 0.64 15.44 9.36
C GLU A 17 0.73 14.97 7.90
N ALA A 18 1.74 14.16 7.55
CA ALA A 18 1.94 13.69 6.19
C ALA A 18 0.99 12.54 5.80
N SER A 19 0.52 11.76 6.79
CA SER A 19 -0.48 10.72 6.58
C SER A 19 -1.89 11.27 6.38
N ALA A 20 -2.20 12.48 6.86
CA ALA A 20 -3.49 13.14 6.64
C ALA A 20 -3.84 13.29 5.15
N ASP A 21 -2.84 13.46 4.27
CA ASP A 21 -3.02 13.51 2.81
C ASP A 21 -3.59 12.22 2.21
N TYR A 22 -3.60 11.11 2.96
CA TYR A 22 -4.09 9.82 2.50
C TYR A 22 -5.60 9.67 2.69
N ALA A 23 -6.24 10.55 3.46
CA ALA A 23 -7.68 10.64 3.63
C ALA A 23 -8.27 11.78 2.78
N VAL A 24 -9.54 11.66 2.38
CA VAL A 24 -10.24 12.72 1.61
C VAL A 24 -10.45 13.98 2.46
N ALA A 25 -10.69 13.80 3.75
CA ALA A 25 -10.87 14.87 4.72
C ALA A 25 -10.24 14.46 6.06
N ALA A 26 -9.88 15.44 6.89
CA ALA A 26 -9.22 15.22 8.18
C ALA A 26 -10.04 14.35 9.16
N ASN A 27 -11.37 14.32 9.01
CA ASN A 27 -12.26 13.50 9.83
C ASN A 27 -12.79 12.26 9.09
N ASP A 28 -12.41 12.02 7.83
CA ASP A 28 -12.80 10.81 7.10
C ASP A 28 -11.81 9.69 7.41
N ARG A 29 -12.31 8.67 8.12
CA ARG A 29 -11.53 7.50 8.54
C ARG A 29 -11.72 6.29 7.64
N THR A 30 -12.44 6.45 6.54
CA THR A 30 -12.96 5.34 5.73
C THR A 30 -12.58 5.45 4.26
N HIS A 31 -12.56 6.66 3.69
CA HIS A 31 -12.23 6.85 2.29
C HIS A 31 -10.80 7.37 2.11
N PHE A 32 -10.08 6.72 1.20
CA PHE A 32 -8.79 7.20 0.76
C PHE A 32 -8.93 8.37 -0.20
N SER A 33 -8.03 9.34 -0.05
CA SER A 33 -7.76 10.30 -1.11
C SER A 33 -7.17 9.57 -2.32
N ARG A 34 -7.00 10.29 -3.45
CA ARG A 34 -6.28 9.75 -4.61
C ARG A 34 -4.89 9.25 -4.25
N LYS A 35 -4.18 9.93 -3.35
CA LYS A 35 -2.84 9.53 -2.87
C LYS A 35 -2.92 8.24 -2.08
N GLY A 36 -3.86 8.13 -1.14
CA GLY A 36 -4.07 6.92 -0.35
C GLY A 36 -4.48 5.72 -1.21
N ALA A 37 -5.41 5.92 -2.14
CA ALA A 37 -5.90 4.88 -3.03
C ALA A 37 -4.80 4.33 -3.96
N LEU A 38 -3.79 5.13 -4.31
CA LEU A 38 -2.63 4.69 -5.09
C LEU A 38 -1.54 4.03 -4.23
N ALA A 39 -1.52 4.28 -2.93
CA ALA A 39 -0.55 3.68 -2.02
C ALA A 39 -0.94 2.25 -1.63
N MET A 40 -2.22 1.98 -1.39
CA MET A 40 -2.68 0.65 -0.96
C MET A 40 -2.32 -0.47 -1.94
N PRO A 41 -2.53 -0.33 -3.27
CA PRO A 41 -2.15 -1.36 -4.23
C PRO A 41 -0.65 -1.62 -4.28
N LYS A 42 0.20 -0.62 -3.95
CA LYS A 42 1.66 -0.82 -3.88
C LYS A 42 2.05 -1.73 -2.73
N LEU A 43 1.48 -1.48 -1.53
CA LEU A 43 1.69 -2.35 -0.36
C LEU A 43 1.25 -3.79 -0.64
N VAL A 44 0.11 -3.96 -1.35
CA VAL A 44 -0.35 -5.28 -1.78
C VAL A 44 0.63 -5.91 -2.77
N ALA A 45 1.05 -5.16 -3.80
CA ALA A 45 1.95 -5.66 -4.84
C ALA A 45 3.34 -6.05 -4.30
N GLU A 46 3.83 -5.39 -3.26
CA GLU A 46 5.09 -5.73 -2.60
C GLU A 46 4.99 -7.04 -1.81
N ALA A 47 3.86 -7.29 -1.13
CA ALA A 47 3.65 -8.49 -0.33
C ALA A 47 3.17 -9.72 -1.14
N LEU A 48 2.59 -9.49 -2.32
CA LEU A 48 1.98 -10.53 -3.15
C LEU A 48 2.95 -11.63 -3.60
N PRO A 49 4.20 -11.35 -4.03
CA PRO A 49 5.14 -12.38 -4.46
C PRO A 49 5.49 -13.38 -3.35
N GLU A 50 5.62 -12.91 -2.12
CA GLU A 50 5.98 -13.77 -0.98
C GLU A 50 4.80 -14.61 -0.50
N GLN A 51 3.61 -13.99 -0.45
CA GLN A 51 2.42 -14.65 0.10
C GLN A 51 1.65 -15.48 -0.92
N VAL A 52 1.76 -15.16 -2.21
CA VAL A 52 1.13 -15.90 -3.32
C VAL A 52 2.15 -16.10 -4.44
N PRO A 53 3.12 -17.02 -4.27
CA PRO A 53 4.21 -17.22 -5.23
C PRO A 53 3.74 -17.58 -6.65
N GLU A 54 2.56 -18.20 -6.77
CA GLU A 54 1.94 -18.59 -8.04
C GLU A 54 1.62 -17.40 -8.95
N LEU A 55 1.43 -16.21 -8.38
CA LEU A 55 1.17 -14.99 -9.16
C LEU A 55 2.44 -14.32 -9.68
N LYS A 56 3.64 -14.68 -9.19
CA LYS A 56 4.91 -14.08 -9.64
C LYS A 56 5.08 -14.03 -11.17
N PRO A 57 4.77 -15.10 -11.95
CA PRO A 57 4.99 -15.10 -13.40
C PRO A 57 4.10 -14.12 -14.16
N VAL A 58 2.94 -13.74 -13.60
CA VAL A 58 1.96 -12.84 -14.24
C VAL A 58 2.01 -11.42 -13.67
N MET A 59 2.87 -11.17 -12.69
CA MET A 59 3.11 -9.83 -12.13
C MET A 59 4.08 -9.04 -13.01
N LYS A 60 3.62 -7.90 -13.51
CA LYS A 60 4.48 -6.97 -14.28
C LYS A 60 5.43 -6.24 -13.33
N GLY A 61 6.61 -6.84 -13.10
CA GLY A 61 7.64 -6.35 -12.18
C GLY A 61 8.44 -7.47 -11.48
N GLY A 62 8.08 -8.74 -11.67
CA GLY A 62 8.78 -9.89 -11.07
C GLY A 62 10.07 -10.32 -11.77
N ASP A 63 10.40 -9.75 -12.94
CA ASP A 63 11.70 -9.93 -13.60
C ASP A 63 12.69 -8.92 -13.02
N SER A 64 13.21 -9.25 -11.83
CA SER A 64 14.40 -8.60 -11.27
C SER A 64 15.62 -9.09 -12.05
N GLY A 65 15.72 -8.62 -13.29
CA GLY A 65 16.75 -8.97 -14.27
C GLY A 65 16.97 -7.81 -15.24
N ARG A 66 17.23 -6.60 -14.74
CA ARG A 66 17.89 -5.51 -15.48
C ARG A 66 18.69 -4.62 -14.56
#